data_AF-A0A949JC78-F1
#
_entry.id   AF-A0A949JC78-F1
#
_cell.length_a   1.000
_cell.length_b   1.000
_cell.length_c   1.000
_cell.angle_alpha   90.00
_cell.angle_beta   90.00
_cell.angle_gamma   90.00
#
_symmetry.space_group_name_H-M   'P 1'
#
loop_
_entity.id
_entity.type
_entity.pdbx_description
1 polymer ?
#
loop_
_entity_poly.entity_id
_entity_poly.type
_entity_poly.pdbx_seq_one_letter_code
_entity_poly.pdbx_strand_id
1 'polypeptide(L)'
;MKLSTYTGTDPQGRTHEVHIREGRLFTRVLECDSCGLRTDATFSARARVEDHLRTHEVETSERVVHLARIALAVIIAVVVTFYIVAAVSNQ
;
A
#
# COMPACT_ATOMS: atom_id res chain seq x y z
N MET A 1 -6.23 17.60 21.00
CA MET A 1 -5.56 16.63 21.91
C MET A 1 -5.52 15.27 21.21
N LYS A 2 -4.43 14.51 21.27
CA LYS A 2 -4.33 13.17 20.65
C LYS A 2 -5.00 12.16 21.60
N LEU A 3 -6.09 11.52 21.14
CA LEU A 3 -6.95 10.67 21.97
C LEU A 3 -6.44 9.23 22.02
N SER A 4 -6.03 8.70 20.87
CA SER A 4 -5.53 7.34 20.76
C SER A 4 -4.69 7.16 19.51
N THR A 5 -3.71 6.26 19.61
CA THR A 5 -2.86 5.83 18.51
C THR A 5 -3.19 4.38 18.21
N TYR A 6 -3.35 4.05 16.94
CA TYR A 6 -3.44 2.68 16.47
C TYR A 6 -2.29 2.41 15.52
N THR A 7 -1.60 1.31 15.74
CA THR A 7 -0.56 0.82 14.85
C THR A 7 -1.08 -0.41 14.13
N GLY A 8 -1.00 -0.40 12.80
CA GLY A 8 -1.19 -1.57 11.96
C GLY A 8 0.10 -1.88 11.24
N THR A 9 0.33 -3.15 10.93
CA THR A 9 1.45 -3.55 10.08
C THR A 9 0.88 -4.00 8.74
N ASP A 10 1.40 -3.46 7.63
CA ASP A 10 1.02 -3.93 6.30
C ASP A 10 1.65 -5.30 5.99
N PRO A 11 1.26 -5.97 4.90
CA PRO A 11 1.82 -7.26 4.50
C PRO A 11 3.31 -7.20 4.11
N GLN A 12 3.88 -6.00 3.99
CA GLN A 12 5.30 -5.76 3.72
C GLN A 12 6.10 -5.49 5.00
N GLY A 13 5.47 -5.55 6.17
CA GLY A 13 6.11 -5.30 7.45
C GLY A 13 6.27 -3.81 7.78
N ARG A 14 5.68 -2.89 7.01
CA ARG A 14 5.70 -1.46 7.34
C ARG A 14 4.65 -1.14 8.38
N THR A 15 5.05 -0.37 9.37
CA THR A 15 4.14 0.09 10.43
C THR A 15 3.42 1.35 9.97
N HIS A 16 2.09 1.30 9.96
CA HIS A 16 1.19 2.41 9.72
C HIS A 16 0.68 2.92 11.07
N GLU A 17 0.97 4.19 11.37
CA GLU A 17 0.42 4.86 12.54
C GLU A 17 -0.82 5.66 12.11
N VAL A 18 -1.94 5.33 12.73
CA VAL A 18 -3.22 6.04 12.55
C VAL A 18 -3.58 6.69 13.88
N HIS A 19 -3.80 8.00 13.82
CA HIS A 19 -4.05 8.84 14.97
C HIS A 19 -5.51 9.21 15.01
N ILE A 20 -6.13 9.07 16.18
CA ILE A 20 -7.43 9.67 16.45
C ILE A 20 -7.18 10.93 17.27
N ARG A 21 -7.56 12.07 16.70
CA ARG A 21 -7.49 13.38 17.33
C ARG A 21 -8.89 13.89 17.63
N GLU A 22 -9.02 14.67 18.70
CA GLU A 22 -10.26 15.37 18.97
C GLU A 22 -10.36 16.60 18.04
N GLY A 23 -11.44 16.67 17.28
CA GLY A 23 -11.79 17.75 16.38
C GLY A 23 -12.61 18.84 17.06
N ARG A 24 -13.12 19.79 16.28
CA ARG A 24 -14.03 20.83 16.81
C ARG A 24 -15.41 20.21 17.06
N LEU A 25 -16.08 20.64 18.14
CA LEU A 25 -17.44 20.22 18.51
C LEU A 25 -17.58 18.73 18.86
N PHE A 26 -16.65 18.17 19.65
CA PHE A 26 -16.65 16.76 20.08
C PHE A 26 -16.58 15.74 18.94
N THR A 27 -16.19 16.16 17.74
CA THR A 27 -15.89 15.26 16.63
C THR A 27 -14.55 14.57 16.88
N ARG A 28 -14.34 13.37 16.34
CA ARG A 28 -13.00 12.77 16.28
C ARG A 28 -12.54 12.78 14.85
N VAL A 29 -11.26 13.01 14.63
CA VAL A 29 -10.61 13.04 13.32
C VAL A 29 -9.63 11.88 13.27
N LEU A 30 -9.72 11.09 12.22
CA LEU A 30 -8.80 10.00 11.92
C LEU A 30 -7.76 10.51 10.93
N GLU A 31 -6.49 10.44 11.29
CA GLU A 31 -5.34 10.87 10.50
C GLU A 31 -4.38 9.70 10.31
N CYS A 32 -4.06 9.33 9.06
CA CYS A 32 -3.03 8.34 8.74
C CYS A 32 -1.79 9.02 8.18
N ASP A 33 -0.63 8.83 8.81
CA ASP A 33 0.61 9.48 8.38
C ASP A 33 1.18 8.90 7.08
N SER A 34 0.84 7.64 6.76
CA SER A 34 1.42 6.95 5.60
C SER A 34 0.82 7.36 4.26
N CYS A 35 -0.48 7.66 4.23
CA CYS A 35 -1.20 8.07 3.02
C CYS A 35 -1.81 9.47 3.11
N GLY A 36 -1.68 10.15 4.26
CA GLY A 36 -2.27 11.47 4.49
C GLY A 36 -3.79 11.46 4.62
N LEU A 37 -4.43 10.29 4.78
CA LEU A 37 -5.87 10.19 4.97
C LEU A 37 -6.26 11.02 6.20
N ARG A 38 -7.20 11.95 6.02
CA ARG A 38 -7.80 12.73 7.11
C ARG A 38 -9.31 12.72 6.96
N THR A 39 -10.02 12.15 7.92
CA THR A 39 -11.50 12.04 7.87
C THR A 39 -12.14 12.22 9.23
N ASP A 40 -13.31 12.86 9.25
CA ASP A 40 -14.10 13.01 10.47
C ASP A 40 -14.83 11.69 10.78
N ALA A 41 -14.60 11.16 11.98
CA ALA A 41 -15.14 9.91 12.48
C ALA A 41 -15.81 10.14 13.85
N THR A 42 -17.09 10.53 13.86
CA THR A 42 -17.85 10.79 15.09
C THR A 42 -18.23 9.52 15.86
N PHE A 43 -18.57 8.43 15.15
CA PHE A 43 -18.84 7.10 15.72
C PHE A 43 -17.98 6.04 15.02
N SER A 44 -17.71 4.93 15.72
CA SER A 44 -16.94 3.77 15.20
C SER A 44 -15.57 4.10 14.59
N ALA A 45 -14.88 5.13 15.10
CA ALA A 45 -13.56 5.53 14.61
C ALA A 45 -12.54 4.36 14.58
N ARG A 46 -12.59 3.44 15.56
CA ARG A 46 -11.76 2.23 15.57
C ARG A 46 -12.05 1.29 14.38
N ALA A 47 -13.32 1.04 14.06
CA ALA A 47 -13.68 0.20 12.92
C ALA A 47 -13.23 0.83 11.60
N ARG A 48 -13.29 2.17 11.50
CA ARG A 48 -12.74 2.90 10.35
C ARG A 48 -11.22 2.82 10.27
N VAL A 49 -10.50 2.81 11.40
CA VAL A 49 -9.05 2.57 11.41
C VAL A 49 -8.77 1.17 10.86
N GLU A 50 -9.47 0.14 11.35
CA GLU A 50 -9.26 -1.25 10.92
C GLU A 50 -9.58 -1.44 9.42
N ASP A 51 -10.68 -0.86 8.93
CA ASP A 51 -11.04 -0.90 7.51
C ASP A 51 -10.02 -0.14 6.64
N HIS A 52 -9.54 1.00 7.12
CA HIS A 52 -8.47 1.75 6.44
C HIS A 52 -7.15 0.96 6.40
N LEU A 53 -6.76 0.31 7.50
CA LEU A 53 -5.55 -0.51 7.51
C LEU A 53 -5.66 -1.66 6.49
N ARG A 54 -6.87 -2.21 6.27
CA ARG A 54 -7.12 -3.20 5.21
C ARG A 54 -6.92 -2.63 3.80
N THR A 55 -7.20 -1.35 3.55
CA THR A 55 -6.89 -0.74 2.24
C THR A 55 -5.39 -0.73 1.94
N HIS A 56 -4.54 -0.56 2.96
CA HIS A 56 -3.08 -0.71 2.79
C HIS A 56 -2.69 -2.15 2.46
N GLU A 57 -3.37 -3.17 2.99
CA GLU A 57 -3.09 -4.56 2.62
C GLU A 57 -3.38 -4.84 1.13
N VAL A 58 -4.47 -4.29 0.60
CA VAL A 58 -4.90 -4.53 -0.78
C VAL A 58 -4.06 -3.78 -1.81
N GLU A 59 -3.81 -2.48 -1.62
CA GLU A 59 -3.02 -1.66 -2.56
C GLU A 59 -1.59 -2.22 -2.72
N THR A 60 -1.08 -2.79 -1.64
CA THR A 60 0.25 -3.37 -1.57
C THR A 60 0.38 -4.63 -2.42
N SER A 61 -0.65 -5.47 -2.42
CA SER A 61 -0.70 -6.69 -3.22
C SER A 61 -0.64 -6.37 -4.73
N GLU A 62 -1.36 -5.35 -5.18
CA GLU A 62 -1.40 -4.96 -6.60
C GLU A 62 -0.06 -4.44 -7.09
N ARG A 63 0.67 -3.63 -6.29
CA ARG A 63 1.99 -3.14 -6.68
C ARG A 63 3.02 -4.25 -6.81
N VAL A 64 3.01 -5.23 -5.89
CA VAL A 64 3.91 -6.39 -5.95
C VAL A 64 3.64 -7.23 -7.20
N VAL A 65 2.36 -7.47 -7.51
CA VAL A 65 1.96 -8.18 -8.73
C VAL A 65 2.36 -7.40 -9.99
N HIS A 66 2.23 -6.08 -10.00
CA HIS A 66 2.67 -5.25 -11.12
C HIS A 66 4.18 -5.30 -11.34
N LEU A 67 4.98 -5.19 -10.27
CA LEU A 67 6.44 -5.31 -10.36
C LEU A 67 6.86 -6.71 -10.83
N ALA A 68 6.21 -7.77 -10.34
CA ALA A 68 6.46 -9.13 -10.77
C ALA A 68 6.16 -9.33 -12.27
N ARG A 69 5.05 -8.76 -12.77
CA ARG A 69 4.71 -8.78 -14.21
C ARG A 69 5.75 -8.06 -15.06
N ILE A 70 6.22 -6.90 -14.62
CA ILE A 70 7.27 -6.14 -15.33
C ILE A 70 8.57 -6.94 -15.37
N ALA A 71 9.01 -7.49 -14.24
CA ALA A 71 10.21 -8.31 -14.18
C ALA A 71 10.14 -9.51 -15.12
N LEU A 72 9.00 -10.22 -15.14
CA LEU A 72 8.77 -11.35 -16.05
C LEU A 72 8.85 -10.92 -17.52
N ALA A 73 8.23 -9.80 -17.89
CA ALA A 73 8.27 -9.28 -19.26
C ALA A 73 9.70 -8.94 -19.70
N VAL A 74 10.51 -8.34 -18.82
CA VAL A 74 11.92 -8.04 -19.09
C VAL A 74 12.73 -9.31 -19.31
N ILE A 75 12.54 -10.34 -18.46
CA ILE A 75 13.23 -11.62 -18.62
C ILE A 75 12.89 -12.25 -19.98
N ILE A 76 11.61 -12.29 -20.35
CA ILE A 76 11.17 -12.81 -21.65
C ILE A 76 11.83 -12.04 -22.80
N ALA A 77 11.84 -10.71 -22.74
CA ALA A 77 12.44 -9.87 -23.77
C ALA A 77 13.94 -10.17 -23.96
N VAL A 78 14.69 -10.32 -22.86
CA VAL A 78 16.12 -10.68 -22.86
C VAL A 78 16.35 -12.06 -23.49
N VAL A 79 15.53 -13.05 -23.11
CA VAL A 79 15.62 -14.40 -23.67
C VAL A 79 15.36 -14.38 -25.17
N VAL A 80 14.30 -13.70 -25.61
CA VAL A 80 13.95 -13.60 -27.03
C VAL A 80 15.06 -12.93 -27.83
N THR A 81 15.60 -11.80 -27.35
CA THR A 81 16.71 -11.11 -28.03
C THR A 81 17.95 -11.99 -28.11
N PHE A 82 18.30 -12.71 -27.06
CA PHE A 82 19.41 -13.67 -27.07
C PHE A 82 19.22 -14.75 -28.15
N TYR A 83 18.03 -15.35 -28.24
CA TYR A 83 17.73 -16.36 -29.27
C TYR A 83 17.81 -15.81 -30.69
N ILE A 84 17.31 -14.59 -30.92
CA ILE A 84 17.40 -13.94 -32.24
C ILE A 84 18.86 -13.73 -32.64
N VAL A 85 19.68 -13.19 -31.73
CA VAL A 85 21.12 -12.95 -31.98
C VAL A 85 21.84 -14.26 -32.25
N ALA A 86 21.56 -15.31 -31.48
CA ALA A 86 22.15 -16.64 -31.69
C ALA A 86 21.75 -17.24 -33.04
N ALA A 87 20.49 -17.09 -33.46
CA ALA A 87 20.01 -17.58 -34.75
C ALA A 87 20.67 -16.87 -35.93
N VAL A 88 20.86 -15.55 -35.84
CA VAL A 88 21.53 -14.75 -36.88
C VAL A 88 23.03 -15.06 -36.95
N SER A 89 23.68 -15.29 -35.80
CA SER A 89 25.12 -15.58 -35.74
C SER A 89 25.49 -16.97 -36.25
N ASN A 90 24.52 -17.86 -36.42
CA ASN A 90 24.71 -19.25 -36.87
C ASN A 90 24.30 -19.45 -38.35
N GLN A 91 24.01 -18.36 -39.07
CA GLN A 91 23.86 -18.28 -40.54
C GLN A 91 25.16 -17.80 -41.17
#